data_AF-A0A4P1RUR3-F1
#
_entry.id   AF-A0A4P1RUR3-F1
#
_cell.length_a   1.000
_cell.length_b   1.000
_cell.length_c   1.000
_cell.angle_alpha   90.00
_cell.angle_beta   90.00
_cell.angle_gamma   90.00
#
_symmetry.space_group_name_H-M   'P 1'
#
loop_
_entity.id
_entity.type
_entity.pdbx_description
1 polymer ?
#
loop_
_entity_poly.entity_id
_entity_poly.type
_entity_poly.pdbx_seq_one_letter_code
_entity_poly.pdbx_strand_id
1 'polypeptide(L)'
;MASTVMDTDDECSIVLELSKNDHFFDKKKKLLQSKGFSPKEQIYLRSSIKPGWMSATVKVLLQIARIIQLNELELYFAEDGACTSEEFYSPRNELEALNSIVVLTDTSLSSCTHLHTNILKELRKIVIDLISDFGVKNSVKGVVERDYTCDQVERLVEWGESNGVRTQLKISYIEGAGRGAIARKDLKFGDVALEIPLSIIISEELVYETDMHHVLKEVDGISSETILLLWSMKEKYNCDSKFKFYFDSLPEKFNTGLSFGIEAIMMLDGTLLLEEIMQAREHLRAQYDELFPALCDAFPDIFPLELYTWEKFLWACELWYSNSMKIMYSDGKLRTCLIPIAGFLNHSLCPHITHYGKVSAKMNSLKFCLSRPCRSGEECCLSYGNFSSSHLITFYGFLPQGDNPYDVIPLDMDGSDNDSIEDKSKSNWTTHMLQGNLENELEVLEDLKYIFDDMIDNMGEMDSVDRENWSWDEKLAMDFKMQQIRIASSVSTSCQNGLNIVKNELHKCMAEDIQG
;
A
#
# COMPACT_ATOMS: atom_id res chain seq x y z
N MET A 1 55.80 -37.63 -6.26
CA MET A 1 54.44 -37.89 -6.82
C MET A 1 53.47 -37.57 -5.70
N ALA A 2 52.98 -36.34 -5.68
CA ALA A 2 51.73 -35.92 -6.32
C ALA A 2 50.56 -36.21 -5.37
N SER A 3 49.70 -35.28 -4.99
CA SER A 3 49.66 -33.83 -5.12
C SER A 3 48.71 -33.41 -4.00
N THR A 4 49.06 -32.35 -3.28
CA THR A 4 48.11 -31.64 -2.42
C THR A 4 47.02 -31.08 -3.33
N VAL A 5 45.86 -31.74 -3.38
CA VAL A 5 44.62 -31.12 -3.86
C VAL A 5 43.96 -30.55 -2.61
N MET A 6 44.42 -29.36 -2.22
CA MET A 6 43.53 -28.44 -1.53
C MET A 6 42.58 -27.96 -2.60
N ASP A 7 41.31 -28.33 -2.51
CA ASP A 7 40.25 -27.69 -3.29
C ASP A 7 40.28 -26.20 -2.97
N THR A 8 40.68 -25.43 -3.96
CA THR A 8 40.65 -23.98 -4.02
C THR A 8 39.31 -23.55 -4.61
N ASP A 9 38.70 -22.50 -4.04
CA ASP A 9 37.49 -21.77 -4.49
C ASP A 9 36.12 -22.46 -4.29
N ASP A 10 35.55 -22.34 -3.08
CA ASP A 10 34.09 -22.26 -2.96
C ASP A 10 33.65 -20.93 -3.59
N GLU A 11 33.31 -20.91 -4.88
CA GLU A 11 32.92 -19.67 -5.55
C GLU A 11 31.77 -18.94 -4.83
N CYS A 12 32.01 -17.69 -4.40
CA CYS A 12 30.99 -16.88 -3.76
C CYS A 12 29.78 -16.67 -4.68
N SER A 13 28.57 -16.92 -4.18
CA SER A 13 27.35 -16.77 -4.98
C SER A 13 26.17 -16.25 -4.16
N ILE A 14 25.21 -15.64 -4.86
CA ILE A 14 23.92 -15.21 -4.34
C ILE A 14 22.84 -16.02 -5.05
N VAL A 15 21.92 -16.60 -4.30
CA VAL A 15 20.81 -17.39 -4.83
C VAL A 15 19.52 -16.58 -4.68
N LEU A 16 18.84 -16.33 -5.80
CA LEU A 16 17.49 -15.77 -5.83
C LEU A 16 16.51 -16.89 -6.12
N GLU A 17 15.52 -17.06 -5.24
CA GLU A 17 14.54 -18.14 -5.35
C GLU A 17 13.13 -17.58 -5.30
N LEU A 18 12.35 -17.87 -6.34
CA LEU A 18 10.92 -17.63 -6.37
C LEU A 18 10.24 -18.65 -5.44
N SER A 19 9.54 -18.15 -4.42
CA SER A 19 8.85 -18.99 -3.43
C SER A 19 7.80 -19.86 -4.09
N LYS A 20 7.79 -21.16 -3.80
CA LYS A 20 6.76 -22.10 -4.28
C LYS A 20 5.36 -21.80 -3.73
N ASN A 21 5.27 -21.02 -2.66
CA ASN A 21 4.02 -20.59 -2.05
C ASN A 21 3.54 -19.24 -2.60
N ASP A 22 4.24 -18.65 -3.59
CA ASP A 22 3.80 -17.42 -4.24
C ASP A 22 2.52 -17.68 -5.05
N HIS A 23 1.49 -16.88 -4.83
CA HIS A 23 0.19 -17.00 -5.51
C HIS A 23 0.31 -16.89 -7.04
N PHE A 24 1.33 -16.18 -7.54
CA PHE A 24 1.60 -15.97 -8.95
C PHE A 24 2.80 -16.77 -9.46
N PHE A 25 3.17 -17.86 -8.77
CA PHE A 25 4.37 -18.65 -9.07
C PHE A 25 4.51 -19.00 -10.55
N ASP A 26 3.46 -19.56 -11.17
CA ASP A 26 3.54 -20.04 -12.55
C ASP A 26 3.73 -18.92 -13.57
N LYS A 27 3.07 -17.78 -13.38
CA LYS A 27 3.21 -16.59 -14.24
C LYS A 27 4.61 -15.99 -14.10
N LYS A 28 5.06 -15.74 -12.86
CA LYS A 28 6.41 -15.21 -12.59
C LYS A 28 7.51 -16.16 -13.09
N LYS A 29 7.32 -17.48 -12.93
CA LYS A 29 8.22 -18.50 -13.48
C LYS A 29 8.33 -18.42 -15.00
N LYS A 30 7.22 -18.31 -15.71
CA LYS A 30 7.23 -18.14 -17.18
C LYS A 30 7.96 -16.86 -17.60
N LEU A 31 7.75 -15.76 -16.87
CA LEU A 31 8.42 -14.48 -17.12
C LEU A 31 9.93 -14.55 -16.84
N LEU A 32 10.36 -15.21 -15.77
CA LEU A 32 11.78 -15.48 -15.52
C LEU A 32 12.40 -16.28 -16.67
N GLN A 33 11.72 -17.35 -17.10
CA GLN A 33 12.18 -18.23 -18.18
C GLN A 33 12.26 -17.50 -19.53
N SER A 34 11.31 -16.61 -19.84
CA SER A 34 11.35 -15.82 -21.08
C SER A 34 12.51 -14.82 -21.11
N LYS A 35 12.98 -14.38 -19.94
CA LYS A 35 14.18 -13.55 -19.77
C LYS A 35 15.47 -14.38 -19.60
N GLY A 36 15.40 -15.70 -19.68
CA GLY A 36 16.56 -16.60 -19.63
C GLY A 36 17.00 -17.02 -18.22
N PHE A 37 16.16 -16.82 -17.20
CA PHE A 37 16.45 -17.18 -15.80
C PHE A 37 15.65 -18.39 -15.34
N SER A 38 16.20 -19.12 -14.37
CA SER A 38 15.50 -20.18 -13.66
C SER A 38 14.76 -19.63 -12.42
N PRO A 39 13.73 -20.34 -11.89
CA PRO A 39 13.05 -19.95 -10.66
C PRO A 39 13.94 -19.98 -9.41
N LYS A 40 15.10 -20.63 -9.49
CA LYS A 40 16.11 -20.68 -8.43
C LYS A 40 17.45 -20.39 -9.09
N GLU A 41 17.73 -19.12 -9.27
CA GLU A 41 18.89 -18.64 -10.02
C GLU A 41 20.08 -18.43 -9.08
N GLN A 42 21.22 -19.02 -9.42
CA GLN A 42 22.46 -18.88 -8.67
C GLN A 42 23.44 -18.00 -9.44
N ILE A 43 23.74 -16.82 -8.88
CA ILE A 43 24.62 -15.83 -9.48
C ILE A 43 25.98 -15.87 -8.80
N TYR A 44 27.02 -16.23 -9.55
CA TYR A 44 28.39 -16.29 -9.05
C TYR A 44 29.06 -14.90 -9.08
N LEU A 45 29.62 -14.50 -7.94
CA LEU A 45 30.35 -13.25 -7.75
C LEU A 45 31.84 -13.45 -8.08
N ARG A 46 32.15 -13.54 -9.37
CA ARG A 46 33.55 -13.75 -9.83
C ARG A 46 34.23 -12.40 -10.04
N SER A 47 35.33 -12.15 -9.31
CA SER A 47 36.16 -10.97 -9.54
C SER A 47 36.70 -11.03 -10.97
N SER A 48 36.18 -10.18 -11.86
CA SER A 48 36.64 -10.10 -13.24
C SER A 48 37.66 -8.98 -13.39
N ILE A 49 38.64 -9.17 -14.28
CA ILE A 49 39.59 -8.12 -14.68
C ILE A 49 38.86 -6.99 -15.44
N LYS A 50 37.64 -7.24 -15.97
CA LYS A 50 36.85 -6.23 -16.67
C LYS A 50 36.32 -5.17 -15.69
N PRO A 51 36.60 -3.87 -15.91
CA PRO A 51 35.99 -2.81 -15.11
C PRO A 51 34.46 -2.86 -15.24
N GLY A 52 33.75 -2.68 -14.13
CA GLY A 52 32.29 -2.63 -14.09
C GLY A 52 31.57 -3.99 -13.98
N TRP A 53 32.29 -5.10 -13.81
CA TRP A 53 31.67 -6.44 -13.66
C TRP A 53 30.63 -6.48 -12.54
N MET A 54 30.91 -5.83 -11.39
CA MET A 54 30.01 -5.79 -10.26
C MET A 54 28.70 -5.05 -10.58
N SER A 55 28.78 -3.97 -11.37
CA SER A 55 27.57 -3.27 -11.84
C SER A 55 26.74 -4.14 -12.78
N ALA A 56 27.39 -4.91 -13.66
CA ALA A 56 26.68 -5.87 -14.51
C ALA A 56 26.01 -6.99 -13.69
N THR A 57 26.69 -7.51 -12.67
CA THR A 57 26.13 -8.49 -11.74
C THR A 57 24.91 -7.93 -11.00
N VAL A 58 25.00 -6.70 -10.48
CA VAL A 58 23.88 -6.03 -9.80
C VAL A 58 22.69 -5.85 -10.73
N LYS A 59 22.89 -5.51 -12.01
CA LYS A 59 21.80 -5.41 -12.99
C LYS A 59 21.07 -6.74 -13.17
N VAL A 60 21.79 -7.86 -13.24
CA VAL A 60 21.19 -9.19 -13.35
C VAL A 60 20.42 -9.55 -12.07
N LEU A 61 21.03 -9.35 -10.90
CA LEU A 61 20.37 -9.58 -9.60
C LEU A 61 19.06 -8.79 -9.50
N LEU A 62 19.11 -7.51 -9.88
CA LEU A 62 17.98 -6.60 -9.81
C LEU A 62 16.87 -6.98 -10.80
N GLN A 63 17.22 -7.41 -12.02
CA GLN A 63 16.24 -7.89 -12.99
C GLN A 63 15.46 -9.10 -12.47
N ILE A 64 16.15 -10.07 -11.87
CA ILE A 64 15.52 -11.26 -11.29
C ILE A 64 14.68 -10.86 -10.07
N ALA A 65 15.23 -10.04 -9.17
CA ALA A 65 14.55 -9.61 -7.95
C ALA A 65 13.25 -8.85 -8.25
N ARG A 66 13.25 -7.92 -9.22
CA ARG A 66 12.06 -7.19 -9.65
C ARG A 66 10.93 -8.12 -10.12
N ILE A 67 11.26 -9.14 -10.91
CA ILE A 67 10.29 -10.14 -11.38
C ILE A 67 9.72 -10.95 -10.21
N ILE A 68 10.57 -11.35 -9.26
CA ILE A 68 10.12 -12.07 -8.06
C ILE A 68 9.15 -11.19 -7.23
N GLN A 69 9.41 -9.88 -7.14
CA GLN A 69 8.61 -8.94 -6.35
C GLN A 69 7.36 -8.39 -7.06
N LEU A 70 7.06 -8.80 -8.30
CA LEU A 70 5.86 -8.35 -9.02
C LEU A 70 4.59 -8.65 -8.22
N ASN A 71 3.72 -7.65 -8.09
CA ASN A 71 2.34 -7.88 -7.66
C ASN A 71 1.45 -8.22 -8.87
N GLU A 72 0.17 -8.47 -8.62
CA GLU A 72 -0.81 -8.84 -9.66
C GLU A 72 -0.91 -7.80 -10.80
N LEU A 73 -1.04 -6.52 -10.45
CA LEU A 73 -1.18 -5.43 -11.41
C LEU A 73 0.09 -5.27 -12.25
N GLU A 74 1.26 -5.26 -11.61
CA GLU A 74 2.53 -5.14 -12.33
C GLU A 74 2.77 -6.34 -13.25
N LEU A 75 2.35 -7.53 -12.82
CA LEU A 75 2.47 -8.75 -13.61
C LEU A 75 1.58 -8.74 -14.85
N TYR A 76 0.36 -8.20 -14.74
CA TYR A 76 -0.55 -8.02 -15.88
C TYR A 76 0.12 -7.23 -17.01
N PHE A 77 0.79 -6.12 -16.69
CA PHE A 77 1.49 -5.29 -17.69
C PHE A 77 2.86 -5.86 -18.12
N ALA A 78 3.44 -6.79 -17.36
CA ALA A 78 4.75 -7.37 -17.67
C ALA A 78 4.72 -8.46 -18.77
N GLU A 79 3.56 -9.06 -19.05
CA GLU A 79 3.44 -10.22 -19.95
C GLU A 79 3.63 -9.87 -21.45
N ASP A 80 3.41 -8.62 -21.86
CA ASP A 80 3.12 -8.28 -23.26
C ASP A 80 4.33 -7.91 -24.15
N GLY A 81 5.56 -8.22 -23.73
CA GLY A 81 6.76 -8.17 -24.59
C GLY A 81 7.22 -6.78 -25.11
N ALA A 82 6.36 -5.75 -25.10
CA ALA A 82 6.71 -4.35 -25.31
C ALA A 82 7.61 -3.77 -24.20
N CYS A 83 7.71 -4.51 -23.09
CA CYS A 83 8.50 -4.21 -21.90
C CYS A 83 10.03 -4.31 -22.13
N THR A 84 10.62 -3.22 -22.62
CA THR A 84 12.08 -3.03 -22.68
C THR A 84 12.60 -1.81 -21.90
N SER A 85 11.75 -0.94 -21.35
CA SER A 85 12.18 0.23 -20.55
C SER A 85 12.06 -0.01 -19.03
N GLU A 86 12.88 0.71 -18.26
CA GLU A 86 12.92 0.72 -16.79
C GLU A 86 11.66 1.38 -16.14
N GLU A 87 10.64 1.71 -16.94
CA GLU A 87 9.58 2.69 -16.59
C GLU A 87 8.34 2.10 -15.90
N PHE A 88 8.25 0.80 -15.65
CA PHE A 88 7.01 0.16 -15.18
C PHE A 88 7.05 -0.49 -13.79
N TYR A 89 8.18 -0.50 -13.10
CA TYR A 89 8.22 -1.01 -11.72
C TYR A 89 7.79 0.08 -10.74
N SER A 90 6.83 -0.24 -9.87
CA SER A 90 6.43 0.71 -8.83
C SER A 90 7.62 1.03 -7.90
N PRO A 91 7.63 2.20 -7.24
CA PRO A 91 8.65 2.50 -6.24
C PRO A 91 8.76 1.45 -5.14
N ARG A 92 7.64 0.81 -4.81
CA ARG A 92 7.60 -0.31 -3.87
C ARG A 92 8.36 -1.51 -4.41
N ASN A 93 8.08 -1.95 -5.64
CA ASN A 93 8.78 -3.09 -6.25
C ASN A 93 10.30 -2.85 -6.29
N GLU A 94 10.73 -1.65 -6.68
CA GLU A 94 12.15 -1.30 -6.75
C GLU A 94 12.84 -1.41 -5.39
N LEU A 95 12.22 -0.84 -4.34
CA LEU A 95 12.75 -0.91 -2.97
C LEU A 95 12.75 -2.35 -2.43
N GLU A 96 11.70 -3.12 -2.67
CA GLU A 96 11.60 -4.53 -2.26
C GLU A 96 12.66 -5.39 -2.96
N ALA A 97 12.88 -5.18 -4.26
CA ALA A 97 13.88 -5.87 -5.04
C ALA A 97 15.29 -5.59 -4.51
N LEU A 98 15.64 -4.31 -4.34
CA LEU A 98 16.94 -3.91 -3.78
C LEU A 98 17.14 -4.42 -2.35
N ASN A 99 16.13 -4.28 -1.47
CA ASN A 99 16.21 -4.76 -0.09
C ASN A 99 16.39 -6.28 -0.03
N SER A 100 15.68 -7.04 -0.88
CA SER A 100 15.85 -8.50 -0.94
C SER A 100 17.29 -8.91 -1.28
N ILE A 101 17.97 -8.17 -2.17
CA ILE A 101 19.38 -8.41 -2.50
C ILE A 101 20.28 -8.08 -1.30
N VAL A 102 19.99 -7.00 -0.56
CA VAL A 102 20.74 -6.67 0.67
C VAL A 102 20.59 -7.77 1.71
N VAL A 103 19.36 -8.26 1.97
CA VAL A 103 19.09 -9.33 2.94
C VAL A 103 19.80 -10.63 2.56
N LEU A 104 19.78 -11.01 1.28
CA LEU A 104 20.53 -12.17 0.78
C LEU A 104 22.04 -11.98 0.98
N THR A 105 22.55 -10.78 0.68
CA THR A 105 23.97 -10.45 0.85
C THR A 105 24.38 -10.48 2.33
N ASP A 106 23.55 -9.95 3.23
CA ASP A 106 23.77 -9.96 4.69
C ASP A 106 23.73 -11.38 5.26
N THR A 107 22.83 -12.22 4.76
CA THR A 107 22.77 -13.65 5.10
C THR A 107 24.04 -14.36 4.67
N SER A 108 24.51 -14.14 3.44
CA SER A 108 25.78 -14.68 2.94
C SER A 108 26.98 -14.14 3.71
N LEU A 109 27.00 -12.85 4.09
CA LEU A 109 28.06 -12.26 4.92
C LEU A 109 28.14 -12.92 6.30
N SER A 110 27.01 -13.31 6.88
CA SER A 110 26.97 -13.96 8.19
C SER A 110 27.50 -15.40 8.20
N SER A 111 27.49 -16.07 7.04
CA SER A 111 27.84 -17.49 6.90
C SER A 111 29.16 -17.74 6.16
N CYS A 112 29.77 -16.73 5.53
CA CYS A 112 30.91 -16.90 4.64
C CYS A 112 32.30 -16.85 5.32
N THR A 113 33.31 -17.40 4.64
CA THR A 113 34.72 -17.34 5.00
C THR A 113 35.32 -15.94 4.73
N HIS A 114 36.49 -15.65 5.32
CA HIS A 114 37.15 -14.35 5.20
C HIS A 114 37.45 -13.91 3.74
N LEU A 115 37.64 -14.86 2.80
CA LEU A 115 38.05 -14.56 1.42
C LEU A 115 36.98 -13.80 0.62
N HIS A 116 35.70 -14.14 0.78
CA HIS A 116 34.61 -13.51 0.01
C HIS A 116 33.99 -12.31 0.71
N THR A 117 34.41 -12.01 1.94
CA THR A 117 33.87 -10.91 2.75
C THR A 117 33.99 -9.57 2.03
N ASN A 118 35.08 -9.33 1.29
CA ASN A 118 35.29 -8.07 0.58
C ASN A 118 34.33 -7.90 -0.61
N ILE A 119 34.16 -8.95 -1.41
CA ILE A 119 33.27 -8.96 -2.59
C ILE A 119 31.82 -8.73 -2.15
N LEU A 120 31.37 -9.43 -1.10
CA LEU A 120 30.01 -9.26 -0.57
C LEU A 120 29.80 -7.88 0.06
N LYS A 121 30.81 -7.31 0.74
CA LYS A 121 30.73 -5.93 1.27
C LYS A 121 30.65 -4.90 0.14
N GLU A 122 31.37 -5.10 -0.95
CA GLU A 122 31.31 -4.25 -2.14
C GLU A 122 29.93 -4.34 -2.82
N LEU A 123 29.41 -5.55 -3.02
CA LEU A 123 28.05 -5.77 -3.52
C LEU A 123 27.02 -5.06 -2.65
N ARG A 124 27.06 -5.32 -1.33
CA ARG A 124 26.17 -4.70 -0.35
C ARG A 124 26.22 -3.18 -0.44
N LYS A 125 27.42 -2.60 -0.55
CA LYS A 125 27.60 -1.16 -0.68
C LYS A 125 26.94 -0.63 -1.94
N ILE A 126 27.18 -1.24 -3.10
CA ILE A 126 26.61 -0.79 -4.38
C ILE A 126 25.07 -0.83 -4.33
N VAL A 127 24.49 -1.87 -3.76
CA VAL A 127 23.03 -1.97 -3.64
C VAL A 127 22.48 -0.91 -2.69
N ILE A 128 23.15 -0.61 -1.58
CA ILE A 128 22.75 0.49 -0.67
C ILE A 128 22.92 1.87 -1.31
N ASP A 129 23.95 2.06 -2.12
CA ASP A 129 24.15 3.29 -2.89
C ASP A 129 23.00 3.45 -3.90
N LEU A 130 22.56 2.38 -4.58
CA LEU A 130 21.37 2.39 -5.45
C LEU A 130 20.08 2.72 -4.69
N ILE A 131 19.87 2.15 -3.49
CA ILE A 131 18.72 2.48 -2.62
C ILE A 131 18.76 3.97 -2.25
N SER A 132 19.94 4.49 -1.95
CA SER A 132 20.13 5.89 -1.57
C SER A 132 19.84 6.82 -2.75
N ASP A 133 20.37 6.51 -3.93
CA ASP A 133 20.11 7.25 -5.17
C ASP A 133 18.63 7.22 -5.54
N PHE A 134 17.97 6.05 -5.40
CA PHE A 134 16.54 5.91 -5.61
C PHE A 134 15.73 6.78 -4.63
N GLY A 135 16.08 6.75 -3.35
CA GLY A 135 15.44 7.58 -2.33
C GLY A 135 15.63 9.09 -2.56
N VAL A 136 16.79 9.51 -3.07
CA VAL A 136 17.05 10.92 -3.42
C VAL A 136 16.21 11.37 -4.60
N LYS A 137 16.05 10.53 -5.64
CA LYS A 137 15.23 10.82 -6.82
C LYS A 137 13.74 10.94 -6.47
N ASN A 138 13.28 10.14 -5.52
CA ASN A 138 11.87 10.05 -5.12
C ASN A 138 11.58 10.77 -3.78
N SER A 139 12.49 11.61 -3.28
CA SER A 139 12.24 12.35 -2.04
C SER A 139 11.23 13.45 -2.29
N VAL A 140 10.04 13.29 -1.72
CA VAL A 140 9.02 14.33 -1.69
C VAL A 140 9.34 15.26 -0.53
N LYS A 141 9.57 16.55 -0.81
CA LYS A 141 9.69 17.55 0.25
C LYS A 141 8.29 18.02 0.63
N GLY A 142 7.71 17.43 1.66
CA GLY A 142 6.60 18.07 2.36
C GLY A 142 7.04 19.42 2.90
N VAL A 143 6.20 20.45 2.78
CA VAL A 143 6.45 21.72 3.44
C VAL A 143 6.16 21.54 4.92
N VAL A 144 7.22 21.42 5.71
CA VAL A 144 7.13 21.29 7.16
C VAL A 144 6.90 22.67 7.76
N GLU A 145 5.79 22.82 8.47
CA GLU A 145 5.52 24.04 9.22
C GLU A 145 6.39 24.06 10.48
N ARG A 146 7.38 24.97 10.51
CA ARG A 146 8.49 24.92 11.49
C ARG A 146 8.07 25.22 12.93
N ASP A 147 6.89 25.82 13.13
CA ASP A 147 6.43 26.33 14.43
C ASP A 147 5.27 25.53 15.03
N TYR A 148 4.88 24.39 14.45
CA TYR A 148 3.85 23.53 15.05
C TYR A 148 4.37 22.87 16.34
N THR A 149 3.82 23.31 17.47
CA THR A 149 3.97 22.69 18.78
C THR A 149 2.57 22.38 19.31
N CYS A 150 2.35 21.13 19.72
CA CYS A 150 1.10 20.69 20.29
C CYS A 150 1.39 20.00 21.62
N ASP A 151 1.07 20.66 22.73
CA ASP A 151 1.33 20.20 24.09
C ASP A 151 0.80 18.78 24.37
N GLN A 152 -0.28 18.37 23.71
CA GLN A 152 -0.83 17.02 23.85
C GLN A 152 0.04 15.96 23.17
N VAL A 153 0.56 16.28 21.98
CA VAL A 153 1.44 15.38 21.22
C VAL A 153 2.81 15.27 21.89
N GLU A 154 3.35 16.36 22.42
CA GLU A 154 4.60 16.34 23.18
C GLU A 154 4.47 15.46 24.42
N ARG A 155 3.39 15.63 25.20
CA ARG A 155 3.07 14.78 26.35
C ARG A 155 2.91 13.30 25.97
N LEU A 156 2.30 12.99 24.82
CA LEU A 156 2.23 11.62 24.32
C LEU A 156 3.62 11.05 24.03
N VAL A 157 4.51 11.81 23.38
CA VAL A 157 5.86 11.36 23.08
C VAL A 157 6.67 11.14 24.37
N GLU A 158 6.60 12.08 25.32
CA GLU A 158 7.24 11.94 26.64
C GLU A 158 6.72 10.71 27.41
N TRP A 159 5.41 10.51 27.42
CA TRP A 159 4.80 9.31 28.00
C TRP A 159 5.30 8.04 27.31
N GLY A 160 5.37 8.02 25.98
CA GLY A 160 5.89 6.88 25.23
C GLY A 160 7.35 6.60 25.57
N GLU A 161 8.21 7.62 25.57
CA GLU A 161 9.63 7.50 25.92
C GLU A 161 9.81 6.98 27.36
N SER A 162 9.00 7.45 28.32
CA SER A 162 8.99 6.94 29.70
C SER A 162 8.57 5.46 29.81
N ASN A 163 7.80 4.96 28.83
CA ASN A 163 7.38 3.57 28.72
C ASN A 163 8.29 2.74 27.78
N GLY A 164 9.44 3.27 27.37
CA GLY A 164 10.46 2.55 26.60
C GLY A 164 10.38 2.72 25.09
N VAL A 165 9.55 3.61 24.56
CA VAL A 165 9.59 4.00 23.14
C VAL A 165 10.94 4.63 22.83
N ARG A 166 11.52 4.24 21.68
CA ARG A 166 12.72 4.87 21.14
C ARG A 166 12.39 5.43 19.78
N THR A 167 12.57 6.73 19.62
CA THR A 167 12.23 7.42 18.37
C THR A 167 13.39 8.30 17.89
N GLN A 168 13.64 8.26 16.58
CA GLN A 168 14.50 9.21 15.88
C GLN A 168 13.68 10.25 15.12
N LEU A 169 12.36 10.29 15.37
CA LEU A 169 11.40 11.14 14.69
C LEU A 169 10.83 12.21 15.64
N LYS A 170 10.43 13.34 15.07
CA LYS A 170 9.69 14.40 15.75
C LYS A 170 8.33 14.52 15.07
N ILE A 171 7.26 14.66 15.84
CA ILE A 171 5.94 14.94 15.26
C ILE A 171 5.87 16.42 14.89
N SER A 172 5.35 16.71 13.70
CA SER A 172 5.25 18.06 13.13
C SER A 172 3.96 18.17 12.32
N TYR A 173 3.61 19.39 11.91
CA TYR A 173 2.59 19.61 10.90
C TYR A 173 3.20 19.62 9.49
N ILE A 174 2.55 18.91 8.59
CA ILE A 174 2.90 18.72 7.19
C ILE A 174 1.76 19.29 6.35
N GLU A 175 2.08 20.24 5.49
CA GLU A 175 1.10 20.85 4.59
C GLU A 175 0.38 19.77 3.76
N GLY A 176 -0.95 19.79 3.78
CA GLY A 176 -1.80 18.83 3.06
C GLY A 176 -2.03 17.48 3.76
N ALA A 177 -1.15 17.06 4.68
CA ALA A 177 -1.25 15.77 5.38
C ALA A 177 -1.60 15.89 6.87
N GLY A 178 -1.61 17.11 7.42
CA GLY A 178 -1.90 17.34 8.83
C GLY A 178 -0.71 16.97 9.70
N ARG A 179 -0.91 16.12 10.72
CA ARG A 179 0.18 15.72 11.62
C ARG A 179 0.97 14.57 11.01
N GLY A 180 2.30 14.70 10.99
CA GLY A 180 3.21 13.69 10.46
C GLY A 180 4.49 13.58 11.28
N ALA A 181 5.32 12.58 10.99
CA ALA A 181 6.58 12.35 11.68
C ALA A 181 7.77 12.71 10.78
N ILE A 182 8.63 13.63 11.21
CA ILE A 182 9.84 14.05 10.48
C ILE A 182 11.11 13.49 11.15
N ALA A 183 12.16 13.23 10.36
CA ALA A 183 13.42 12.75 10.91
C ALA A 183 14.19 13.86 11.66
N ARG A 184 14.69 13.56 12.88
CA ARG A 184 15.47 14.50 13.71
C ARG A 184 16.89 14.74 13.19
N LYS A 185 17.38 13.85 12.33
CA LYS A 185 18.71 13.86 11.73
C LYS A 185 18.66 13.01 10.46
N ASP A 186 19.76 12.97 9.70
CA ASP A 186 19.88 12.04 8.59
C ASP A 186 19.88 10.59 9.08
N LEU A 187 18.95 9.80 8.55
CA LEU A 187 18.79 8.38 8.83
C LEU A 187 19.09 7.58 7.56
N LYS A 188 19.77 6.44 7.74
CA LYS A 188 20.25 5.58 6.66
C LYS A 188 19.36 4.35 6.48
N PHE A 189 19.52 3.67 5.36
CA PHE A 189 18.96 2.33 5.15
C PHE A 189 19.28 1.41 6.34
N GLY A 190 18.26 0.73 6.86
CA GLY A 190 18.34 -0.19 7.99
C GLY A 190 18.31 0.46 9.38
N ASP A 191 18.39 1.80 9.48
CA ASP A 191 18.22 2.47 10.77
C ASP A 191 16.80 2.27 11.29
N VAL A 192 16.67 2.11 12.61
CA VAL A 192 15.36 2.03 13.29
C VAL A 192 14.84 3.45 13.52
N ALA A 193 13.83 3.86 12.76
CA ALA A 193 13.23 5.18 12.90
C ALA A 193 12.38 5.27 14.18
N LEU A 194 11.64 4.21 14.48
CA LEU A 194 10.77 4.10 15.65
C LEU A 194 10.78 2.66 16.19
N GLU A 195 10.83 2.50 17.51
CA GLU A 195 10.70 1.23 18.22
C GLU A 195 9.65 1.38 19.33
N ILE A 196 8.62 0.53 19.26
CA ILE A 196 7.45 0.53 20.16
C ILE A 196 7.45 -0.75 21.01
N PRO A 197 7.55 -0.68 22.35
CA PRO A 197 7.36 -1.83 23.23
C PRO A 197 5.93 -2.38 23.14
N LEU A 198 5.77 -3.71 23.21
CA LEU A 198 4.43 -4.33 23.19
C LEU A 198 3.52 -3.84 24.32
N SER A 199 4.09 -3.48 25.46
CA SER A 199 3.35 -3.03 26.65
C SER A 199 2.54 -1.75 26.43
N ILE A 200 2.76 -1.00 25.34
CA ILE A 200 1.98 0.19 25.01
C ILE A 200 1.15 0.05 23.73
N ILE A 201 1.14 -1.13 23.11
CA ILE A 201 0.27 -1.41 21.96
C ILE A 201 -1.13 -1.70 22.48
N ILE A 202 -2.13 -1.06 21.88
CA ILE A 202 -3.54 -1.27 22.21
C ILE A 202 -4.03 -2.41 21.31
N SER A 203 -4.45 -3.51 21.94
CA SER A 203 -4.95 -4.71 21.26
C SER A 203 -6.03 -5.39 22.10
N GLU A 204 -6.70 -6.39 21.52
CA GLU A 204 -7.84 -7.10 22.14
C GLU A 204 -7.55 -7.66 23.54
N GLU A 205 -6.27 -7.96 23.83
CA GLU A 205 -5.81 -8.44 25.13
C GLU A 205 -6.16 -7.48 26.29
N LEU A 206 -6.22 -6.17 26.01
CA LEU A 206 -6.58 -5.17 27.03
C LEU A 206 -8.04 -5.26 27.48
N VAL A 207 -8.91 -5.84 26.63
CA VAL A 207 -10.34 -5.88 26.91
C VAL A 207 -10.71 -7.17 27.64
N TYR A 208 -9.94 -8.26 27.49
CA TYR A 208 -10.28 -9.58 28.05
C TYR A 208 -10.50 -9.63 29.55
N GLU A 209 -9.83 -8.76 30.31
CA GLU A 209 -9.95 -8.68 31.77
C GLU A 209 -11.04 -7.69 32.24
N THR A 210 -11.77 -7.07 31.30
CA THR A 210 -12.79 -6.06 31.61
C THR A 210 -14.20 -6.66 31.66
N ASP A 211 -15.08 -6.07 32.47
CA ASP A 211 -16.51 -6.43 32.54
C ASP A 211 -17.21 -6.33 31.17
N MET A 212 -16.73 -5.42 30.32
CA MET A 212 -17.24 -5.25 28.95
C MET A 212 -17.04 -6.51 28.11
N HIS A 213 -15.86 -7.16 28.17
CA HIS A 213 -15.62 -8.37 27.40
C HIS A 213 -16.53 -9.52 27.85
N HIS A 214 -16.81 -9.63 29.14
CA HIS A 214 -17.73 -10.65 29.67
C HIS A 214 -19.15 -10.53 29.14
N VAL A 215 -19.62 -9.30 28.87
CA VAL A 215 -20.92 -9.06 28.24
C VAL A 215 -20.84 -9.30 26.74
N LEU A 216 -19.87 -8.70 26.06
CA LEU A 216 -19.80 -8.72 24.61
C LEU A 216 -19.51 -10.11 24.03
N LYS A 217 -18.74 -10.96 24.72
CA LYS A 217 -18.47 -12.34 24.24
C LYS A 217 -19.72 -13.21 24.07
N GLU A 218 -20.83 -12.84 24.73
CA GLU A 218 -22.12 -13.55 24.63
C GLU A 218 -23.00 -12.99 23.49
N VAL A 219 -22.61 -11.89 22.87
CA VAL A 219 -23.28 -11.33 21.69
C VAL A 219 -22.85 -12.12 20.46
N ASP A 220 -23.81 -12.79 19.83
CA ASP A 220 -23.54 -13.60 18.65
C ASP A 220 -23.01 -12.73 17.49
N GLY A 221 -21.97 -13.21 16.81
CA GLY A 221 -21.37 -12.55 15.66
C GLY A 221 -20.52 -11.31 15.93
N ILE A 222 -20.32 -10.87 17.19
CA ILE A 222 -19.49 -9.69 17.46
C ILE A 222 -18.01 -9.95 17.15
N SER A 223 -17.37 -9.04 16.42
CA SER A 223 -15.94 -9.13 16.09
C SER A 223 -15.05 -8.60 17.22
N SER A 224 -13.81 -9.08 17.29
CA SER A 224 -12.79 -8.53 18.20
C SER A 224 -12.54 -7.04 17.94
N GLU A 225 -12.59 -6.60 16.68
CA GLU A 225 -12.49 -5.20 16.27
C GLU A 225 -13.64 -4.36 16.84
N THR A 226 -14.89 -4.85 16.77
CA THR A 226 -16.05 -4.15 17.35
C THR A 226 -15.91 -4.03 18.87
N ILE A 227 -15.45 -5.08 19.56
CA ILE A 227 -15.20 -5.04 21.01
C ILE A 227 -14.18 -3.95 21.36
N LEU A 228 -13.07 -3.90 20.62
CA LEU A 228 -12.03 -2.89 20.81
C LEU A 228 -12.51 -1.47 20.54
N LEU A 229 -13.37 -1.30 19.54
CA LEU A 229 -14.02 -0.03 19.22
C LEU A 229 -14.88 0.45 20.39
N LEU A 230 -15.77 -0.40 20.91
CA LEU A 230 -16.63 -0.07 22.05
C LEU A 230 -15.84 0.21 23.34
N TRP A 231 -14.72 -0.49 23.52
CA TRP A 231 -13.77 -0.20 24.60
C TRP A 231 -13.16 1.19 24.45
N SER A 232 -12.66 1.54 23.25
CA SER A 232 -12.06 2.86 22.97
C SER A 232 -13.04 4.01 23.21
N MET A 233 -14.34 3.82 22.94
CA MET A 233 -15.38 4.83 23.22
C MET A 233 -15.43 5.20 24.70
N LYS A 234 -15.35 4.21 25.60
CA LYS A 234 -15.35 4.42 27.05
C LYS A 234 -13.99 4.92 27.53
N GLU A 235 -12.91 4.30 27.05
CA GLU A 235 -11.55 4.56 27.52
C GLU A 235 -11.09 5.99 27.18
N LYS A 236 -11.55 6.59 26.08
CA LYS A 236 -11.30 8.01 25.75
C LYS A 236 -11.67 8.97 26.90
N TYR A 237 -12.70 8.63 27.70
CA TYR A 237 -13.19 9.47 28.80
C TYR A 237 -12.71 9.01 30.18
N ASN A 238 -11.90 7.96 30.26
CA ASN A 238 -11.34 7.46 31.51
C ASN A 238 -10.11 8.28 31.92
N CYS A 239 -10.25 9.11 32.98
CA CYS A 239 -9.15 9.97 33.44
C CYS A 239 -7.95 9.20 34.03
N ASP A 240 -8.17 7.97 34.47
CA ASP A 240 -7.14 7.08 35.02
C ASP A 240 -6.57 6.12 33.97
N SER A 241 -6.96 6.28 32.70
CA SER A 241 -6.46 5.44 31.61
C SER A 241 -4.94 5.53 31.49
N LYS A 242 -4.30 4.36 31.38
CA LYS A 242 -2.88 4.26 30.99
C LYS A 242 -2.62 4.94 29.64
N PHE A 243 -3.62 4.93 28.74
CA PHE A 243 -3.54 5.46 27.39
C PHE A 243 -4.12 6.87 27.28
N LYS A 244 -4.35 7.56 28.41
CA LYS A 244 -4.92 8.91 28.44
C LYS A 244 -4.22 9.88 27.47
N PHE A 245 -2.88 9.93 27.48
CA PHE A 245 -2.14 10.83 26.59
C PHE A 245 -2.30 10.49 25.11
N TYR A 246 -2.54 9.22 24.77
CA TYR A 246 -2.85 8.82 23.40
C TYR A 246 -4.22 9.35 23.00
N PHE A 247 -5.26 9.09 23.78
CA PHE A 247 -6.62 9.56 23.51
C PHE A 247 -6.73 11.10 23.50
N ASP A 248 -6.06 11.78 24.44
CA ASP A 248 -6.00 13.25 24.50
C ASP A 248 -5.29 13.85 23.26
N SER A 249 -4.44 13.10 22.58
CA SER A 249 -3.72 13.56 21.38
C SER A 249 -4.51 13.32 20.08
N LEU A 250 -5.55 12.49 20.09
CA LEU A 250 -6.35 12.19 18.90
C LEU A 250 -7.18 13.40 18.48
N PRO A 251 -7.55 13.53 17.19
CA PRO A 251 -8.40 14.63 16.77
C PRO A 251 -9.83 14.43 17.31
N GLU A 252 -10.55 15.53 17.56
CA GLU A 252 -11.95 15.44 17.99
C GLU A 252 -12.90 15.02 16.86
N LYS A 253 -12.49 15.25 15.61
CA LYS A 253 -13.18 14.80 14.40
C LYS A 253 -12.14 14.28 13.42
N PHE A 254 -12.44 13.15 12.79
CA PHE A 254 -11.66 12.69 11.66
C PHE A 254 -12.20 13.31 10.37
N ASN A 255 -11.31 13.37 9.40
CA ASN A 255 -11.57 13.94 8.09
C ASN A 255 -11.81 12.81 7.07
N THR A 256 -12.48 11.72 7.43
CA THR A 256 -12.70 10.61 6.48
C THR A 256 -13.93 10.87 5.59
N GLY A 257 -14.05 10.16 4.46
CA GLY A 257 -15.25 10.19 3.62
C GLY A 257 -16.54 9.90 4.40
N LEU A 258 -16.46 9.10 5.46
CA LEU A 258 -17.58 8.79 6.35
C LEU A 258 -18.15 10.04 7.05
N SER A 259 -17.34 11.09 7.22
CA SER A 259 -17.70 12.35 7.88
C SER A 259 -17.84 13.56 6.94
N PHE A 260 -17.71 13.37 5.61
CA PHE A 260 -17.92 14.44 4.62
C PHE A 260 -19.27 15.16 4.79
N GLY A 261 -19.22 16.49 4.68
CA GLY A 261 -20.38 17.36 4.66
C GLY A 261 -21.26 17.17 3.42
N ILE A 262 -22.44 17.80 3.42
CA ILE A 262 -23.42 17.67 2.34
C ILE A 262 -22.84 18.22 1.03
N GLU A 263 -22.13 19.34 1.09
CA GLU A 263 -21.51 20.00 -0.04
C GLU A 263 -20.46 19.11 -0.70
N ALA A 264 -19.57 18.49 0.09
CA ALA A 264 -18.56 17.55 -0.40
C ALA A 264 -19.21 16.30 -1.03
N ILE A 265 -20.27 15.76 -0.43
CA ILE A 265 -21.03 14.65 -0.98
C ILE A 265 -21.69 15.02 -2.32
N MET A 266 -22.26 16.21 -2.45
CA MET A 266 -22.82 16.69 -3.71
C MET A 266 -21.76 16.87 -4.80
N MET A 267 -20.52 17.25 -4.44
CA MET A 267 -19.43 17.35 -5.42
C MET A 267 -19.04 16.00 -6.04
N LEU A 268 -19.22 14.90 -5.28
CA LEU A 268 -18.95 13.53 -5.73
C LEU A 268 -20.02 12.99 -6.71
N ASP A 269 -21.07 13.75 -7.02
CA ASP A 269 -22.09 13.35 -7.98
C ASP A 269 -21.47 12.97 -9.35
N GLY A 270 -21.97 11.89 -9.94
CA GLY A 270 -21.39 11.27 -11.14
C GLY A 270 -20.14 10.41 -10.91
N THR A 271 -19.65 10.28 -9.67
CA THR A 271 -18.55 9.36 -9.31
C THR A 271 -19.07 8.16 -8.51
N LEU A 272 -18.42 7.00 -8.66
CA LEU A 272 -18.76 5.79 -7.90
C LEU A 272 -18.49 5.94 -6.39
N LEU A 273 -17.57 6.81 -6.00
CA LEU A 273 -17.23 7.05 -4.59
C LEU A 273 -18.42 7.60 -3.78
N LEU A 274 -19.35 8.31 -4.41
CA LEU A 274 -20.57 8.76 -3.76
C LEU A 274 -21.36 7.57 -3.19
N GLU A 275 -21.61 6.57 -4.04
CA GLU A 275 -22.34 5.36 -3.64
C GLU A 275 -21.57 4.55 -2.61
N GLU A 276 -20.25 4.40 -2.79
CA GLU A 276 -19.38 3.70 -1.84
C GLU A 276 -19.45 4.32 -0.43
N ILE A 277 -19.38 5.66 -0.32
CA ILE A 277 -19.49 6.35 0.97
C ILE A 277 -20.88 6.19 1.57
N MET A 278 -21.93 6.28 0.76
CA MET A 278 -23.31 6.10 1.23
C MET A 278 -23.54 4.70 1.79
N GLN A 279 -23.08 3.66 1.08
CA GLN A 279 -23.16 2.27 1.52
C GLN A 279 -22.35 2.05 2.81
N ALA A 280 -21.14 2.62 2.90
CA ALA A 280 -20.32 2.51 4.11
C ALA A 280 -21.01 3.17 5.32
N ARG A 281 -21.63 4.34 5.14
CA ARG A 281 -22.39 5.02 6.20
C ARG A 281 -23.61 4.22 6.65
N GLU A 282 -24.38 3.68 5.71
CA GLU A 282 -25.54 2.83 6.00
C GLU A 282 -25.12 1.58 6.76
N HIS A 283 -24.04 0.93 6.34
CA HIS A 283 -23.49 -0.24 7.01
C HIS A 283 -23.08 0.05 8.46
N LEU A 284 -22.39 1.17 8.72
CA LEU A 284 -22.04 1.59 10.08
C LEU A 284 -23.28 1.91 10.92
N ARG A 285 -24.30 2.52 10.30
CA ARG A 285 -25.54 2.83 10.98
C ARG A 285 -26.28 1.56 11.41
N ALA A 286 -26.37 0.57 10.52
CA ALA A 286 -26.94 -0.73 10.83
C ALA A 286 -26.20 -1.41 12.00
N GLN A 287 -24.85 -1.44 11.97
CA GLN A 287 -24.06 -1.99 13.08
C GLN A 287 -24.32 -1.29 14.41
N TYR A 288 -24.47 0.04 14.41
CA TYR A 288 -24.80 0.78 15.63
C TYR A 288 -26.20 0.43 16.15
N ASP A 289 -27.20 0.41 15.27
CA ASP A 289 -28.59 0.14 15.63
C ASP A 289 -28.82 -1.32 16.08
N GLU A 290 -27.96 -2.27 15.69
CA GLU A 290 -27.95 -3.65 16.20
C GLU A 290 -27.52 -3.73 17.68
N LEU A 291 -26.66 -2.81 18.14
CA LEU A 291 -26.07 -2.83 19.48
C LEU A 291 -26.78 -1.86 20.44
N PHE A 292 -27.24 -0.71 19.93
CA PHE A 292 -27.77 0.38 20.74
C PHE A 292 -29.22 0.71 20.35
N PRO A 293 -30.13 0.91 21.32
CA PRO A 293 -29.86 1.11 22.75
C PRO A 293 -29.79 -0.18 23.60
N ALA A 294 -29.94 -1.37 23.00
CA ALA A 294 -30.09 -2.63 23.73
C ALA A 294 -28.99 -2.90 24.79
N LEU A 295 -27.71 -2.65 24.46
CA LEU A 295 -26.62 -2.79 25.42
C LEU A 295 -26.67 -1.77 26.56
N CYS A 296 -27.05 -0.52 26.27
CA CYS A 296 -27.21 0.52 27.28
C CYS A 296 -28.34 0.20 28.26
N ASP A 297 -29.46 -0.33 27.75
CA ASP A 297 -30.62 -0.67 28.55
C ASP A 297 -30.36 -1.91 29.44
N ALA A 298 -29.67 -2.91 28.90
CA ALA A 298 -29.37 -4.16 29.61
C ALA A 298 -28.21 -4.02 30.62
N PHE A 299 -27.21 -3.18 30.33
CA PHE A 299 -25.98 -3.07 31.11
C PHE A 299 -25.53 -1.61 31.30
N PRO A 300 -26.35 -0.75 31.94
CA PRO A 300 -26.09 0.69 32.04
C PRO A 300 -24.79 1.07 32.77
N ASP A 301 -24.34 0.26 33.73
CA ASP A 301 -23.08 0.49 34.45
C ASP A 301 -21.84 0.24 33.55
N ILE A 302 -21.98 -0.64 32.55
CA ILE A 302 -20.91 -1.00 31.63
C ILE A 302 -20.96 -0.07 30.41
N PHE A 303 -22.16 0.15 29.86
CA PHE A 303 -22.45 0.95 28.66
C PHE A 303 -23.33 2.17 28.99
N PRO A 304 -22.78 3.21 29.66
CA PRO A 304 -23.54 4.43 29.95
C PRO A 304 -23.91 5.19 28.66
N LEU A 305 -25.20 5.53 28.52
CA LEU A 305 -25.79 6.08 27.29
C LEU A 305 -25.01 7.29 26.72
N GLU A 306 -24.51 8.17 27.58
CA GLU A 306 -23.76 9.36 27.20
C GLU A 306 -22.42 9.06 26.50
N LEU A 307 -21.86 7.86 26.67
CA LEU A 307 -20.62 7.44 26.02
C LEU A 307 -20.86 6.68 24.71
N TYR A 308 -22.07 6.15 24.51
CA TYR A 308 -22.43 5.29 23.38
C TYR A 308 -23.45 5.95 22.46
N THR A 309 -23.18 7.20 22.07
CA THR A 309 -23.95 7.91 21.04
C THR A 309 -23.44 7.58 19.65
N TRP A 310 -24.28 7.80 18.63
CA TRP A 310 -23.90 7.63 17.22
C TRP A 310 -22.61 8.39 16.85
N GLU A 311 -22.49 9.64 17.29
CA GLU A 311 -21.32 10.48 16.99
C GLU A 311 -20.02 9.89 17.57
N LYS A 312 -20.07 9.36 18.80
CA LYS A 312 -18.92 8.72 19.44
C LYS A 312 -18.59 7.36 18.84
N PHE A 313 -19.62 6.63 18.39
CA PHE A 313 -19.44 5.38 17.67
C PHE A 313 -18.74 5.60 16.33
N LEU A 314 -19.23 6.55 15.53
CA LEU A 314 -18.62 6.94 14.26
C LEU A 314 -17.16 7.41 14.45
N TRP A 315 -16.91 8.25 15.46
CA TRP A 315 -15.54 8.68 15.81
C TRP A 315 -14.62 7.48 16.12
N ALA A 316 -15.13 6.48 16.85
CA ALA A 316 -14.36 5.29 17.17
C ALA A 316 -14.14 4.38 15.94
N CYS A 317 -15.13 4.26 15.04
CA CYS A 317 -14.94 3.60 13.74
C CYS A 317 -13.80 4.25 12.96
N GLU A 318 -13.86 5.58 12.78
CA GLU A 318 -12.86 6.33 12.02
C GLU A 318 -11.47 6.24 12.64
N LEU A 319 -11.36 6.26 13.98
CA LEU A 319 -10.10 6.00 14.67
C LEU A 319 -9.51 4.64 14.29
N TRP A 320 -10.30 3.57 14.38
CA TRP A 320 -9.79 2.23 14.10
C TRP A 320 -9.51 2.02 12.61
N TYR A 321 -10.31 2.59 11.71
CA TYR A 321 -10.05 2.49 10.27
C TYR A 321 -8.81 3.26 9.82
N SER A 322 -8.58 4.45 10.36
CA SER A 322 -7.48 5.32 9.92
C SER A 322 -6.15 5.11 10.67
N ASN A 323 -6.18 4.57 11.90
CA ASN A 323 -4.98 4.47 12.73
C ASN A 323 -4.59 3.04 13.15
N SER A 324 -5.40 2.02 12.86
CA SER A 324 -5.04 0.65 13.24
C SER A 324 -4.02 0.03 12.29
N MET A 325 -3.24 -0.92 12.80
CA MET A 325 -2.26 -1.69 12.07
C MET A 325 -2.43 -3.17 12.38
N LYS A 326 -2.28 -4.03 11.36
CA LYS A 326 -2.27 -5.49 11.55
C LYS A 326 -0.88 -5.94 11.98
N ILE A 327 -0.78 -6.49 13.20
CA ILE A 327 0.49 -6.89 13.82
C ILE A 327 0.55 -8.41 13.99
N MET A 328 1.60 -9.01 13.44
CA MET A 328 1.94 -10.42 13.60
C MET A 328 2.75 -10.62 14.87
N TYR A 329 2.14 -11.29 15.83
CA TYR A 329 2.76 -11.62 17.12
C TYR A 329 3.63 -12.87 17.03
N SER A 330 4.41 -13.13 18.08
CA SER A 330 5.34 -14.27 18.14
C SER A 330 4.63 -15.63 18.12
N ASP A 331 3.34 -15.67 18.44
CA ASP A 331 2.48 -16.85 18.31
C ASP A 331 2.01 -17.11 16.86
N GLY A 332 2.40 -16.26 15.91
CA GLY A 332 2.01 -16.33 14.51
C GLY A 332 0.62 -15.75 14.22
N LYS A 333 -0.10 -15.25 15.22
CA LYS A 333 -1.43 -14.65 15.03
C LYS A 333 -1.31 -13.20 14.60
N LEU A 334 -2.18 -12.80 13.69
CA LEU A 334 -2.34 -11.43 13.23
C LEU A 334 -3.43 -10.75 14.09
N ARG A 335 -3.16 -9.55 14.59
CA ARG A 335 -4.10 -8.79 15.42
C ARG A 335 -4.17 -7.35 14.98
N THR A 336 -5.38 -6.80 14.91
CA THR A 336 -5.62 -5.38 14.63
C THR A 336 -5.33 -4.57 15.89
N CYS A 337 -4.41 -3.62 15.81
CA CYS A 337 -3.90 -2.87 16.98
C CYS A 337 -3.85 -1.37 16.71
N LEU A 338 -4.09 -0.53 17.74
CA LEU A 338 -3.65 0.86 17.72
C LEU A 338 -2.26 0.97 18.32
N ILE A 339 -1.40 1.74 17.67
CA ILE A 339 0.02 1.84 18.03
C ILE A 339 0.34 3.30 18.32
N PRO A 340 0.30 3.71 19.60
CA PRO A 340 0.62 5.08 19.99
C PRO A 340 1.94 5.54 19.38
N ILE A 341 1.98 6.81 18.96
CA ILE A 341 3.11 7.46 18.24
C ILE A 341 3.32 6.95 16.81
N ALA A 342 3.22 5.65 16.53
CA ALA A 342 3.37 5.13 15.17
C ALA A 342 2.23 5.57 14.24
N GLY A 343 1.06 5.90 14.78
CA GLY A 343 -0.07 6.46 14.02
C GLY A 343 0.19 7.83 13.37
N PHE A 344 1.33 8.48 13.62
CA PHE A 344 1.75 9.71 12.93
C PHE A 344 2.65 9.46 11.71
N LEU A 345 2.96 8.20 11.38
CA LEU A 345 3.70 7.85 10.16
C LEU A 345 2.71 7.85 8.99
N ASN A 346 2.70 8.91 8.20
CA ASN A 346 1.77 9.05 7.07
C ASN A 346 2.09 8.10 5.91
N HIS A 347 1.14 7.99 4.98
CA HIS A 347 1.30 7.21 3.76
C HIS A 347 2.18 7.90 2.71
N SER A 348 2.93 7.12 1.94
CA SER A 348 3.53 7.56 0.68
C SER A 348 3.54 6.44 -0.35
N LEU A 349 3.43 6.81 -1.64
CA LEU A 349 3.65 5.92 -2.78
C LEU A 349 5.13 5.48 -2.89
N CYS A 350 6.05 6.23 -2.29
CA CYS A 350 7.46 5.87 -2.14
C CYS A 350 7.85 5.95 -0.66
N PRO A 351 7.40 5.01 0.18
CA PRO A 351 7.58 5.09 1.63
C PRO A 351 9.03 4.90 2.05
N HIS A 352 9.37 5.40 3.23
CA HIS A 352 10.67 5.13 3.87
C HIS A 352 10.67 3.79 4.59
N ILE A 353 9.52 3.33 5.05
CA ILE A 353 9.33 2.06 5.77
C ILE A 353 8.37 1.18 4.97
N THR A 354 8.86 0.06 4.42
CA THR A 354 8.01 -0.91 3.70
C THR A 354 7.74 -2.19 4.52
N HIS A 355 8.66 -2.54 5.43
CA HIS A 355 8.53 -3.71 6.30
C HIS A 355 8.26 -3.28 7.74
N TYR A 356 7.02 -3.46 8.17
CA TYR A 356 6.61 -3.29 9.56
C TYR A 356 5.52 -4.32 9.88
N GLY A 357 4.96 -4.27 11.09
CA GLY A 357 3.85 -5.12 11.45
C GLY A 357 4.22 -6.51 11.95
N LYS A 358 5.49 -6.77 12.29
CA LYS A 358 5.91 -8.03 12.92
C LYS A 358 6.72 -7.76 14.18
N VAL A 359 6.33 -8.42 15.26
CA VAL A 359 7.00 -8.32 16.55
C VAL A 359 8.37 -8.98 16.50
N SER A 360 9.39 -8.30 17.02
CA SER A 360 10.72 -8.88 17.20
C SER A 360 10.73 -9.81 18.40
N ALA A 361 10.76 -11.13 18.17
CA ALA A 361 10.80 -12.13 19.24
C ALA A 361 11.98 -11.96 20.21
N LYS A 362 13.09 -11.35 19.76
CA LYS A 362 14.27 -11.10 20.61
C LYS A 362 14.11 -9.89 21.54
N MET A 363 13.33 -8.89 21.14
CA MET A 363 13.26 -7.59 21.84
C MET A 363 11.88 -7.27 22.40
N ASN A 364 10.87 -8.10 22.10
CA ASN A 364 9.49 -7.88 22.53
C ASN A 364 8.98 -6.47 22.18
N SER A 365 9.32 -6.02 20.97
CA SER A 365 9.02 -4.68 20.45
C SER A 365 8.68 -4.76 18.96
N LEU A 366 7.91 -3.77 18.49
CA LEU A 366 7.67 -3.50 17.08
C LEU A 366 8.68 -2.46 16.58
N LYS A 367 9.34 -2.75 15.45
CA LYS A 367 10.35 -1.85 14.86
C LYS A 367 9.91 -1.36 13.50
N PHE A 368 10.15 -0.09 13.25
CA PHE A 368 9.95 0.58 11.97
C PHE A 368 11.33 0.92 11.41
N CYS A 369 11.86 0.02 10.59
CA CYS A 369 13.18 0.15 9.98
C CYS A 369 13.09 0.79 8.60
N LEU A 370 14.08 1.60 8.25
CA LEU A 370 14.12 2.29 6.97
C LEU A 370 14.52 1.36 5.81
N SER A 371 13.66 1.28 4.80
CA SER A 371 13.91 0.66 3.50
C SER A 371 14.60 1.63 2.52
N ARG A 372 14.63 2.93 2.82
CA ARG A 372 15.45 3.95 2.14
C ARG A 372 15.85 5.09 3.08
N PRO A 373 16.91 5.87 2.81
CA PRO A 373 17.31 6.99 3.66
C PRO A 373 16.21 8.04 3.83
N CYS A 374 16.21 8.70 4.99
CA CYS A 374 15.32 9.82 5.33
C CYS A 374 16.17 10.97 5.86
N ARG A 375 16.14 12.14 5.21
CA ARG A 375 16.98 13.29 5.58
C ARG A 375 16.44 14.01 6.79
N SER A 376 17.31 14.71 7.50
CA SER A 376 16.89 15.60 8.60
C SER A 376 15.80 16.58 8.13
N GLY A 377 14.67 16.60 8.84
CA GLY A 377 13.52 17.43 8.51
C GLY A 377 12.64 16.92 7.36
N GLU A 378 12.99 15.81 6.71
CA GLU A 378 12.10 15.11 5.77
C GLU A 378 11.03 14.35 6.56
N GLU A 379 9.81 14.29 6.01
CA GLU A 379 8.76 13.42 6.54
C GLU A 379 9.15 11.95 6.31
N CYS A 380 9.00 11.14 7.35
CA CYS A 380 9.25 9.71 7.33
C CYS A 380 7.91 8.99 7.18
N CYS A 381 7.63 8.47 5.99
CA CYS A 381 6.37 7.81 5.65
C CYS A 381 6.49 6.29 5.65
N LEU A 382 5.36 5.61 5.78
CA LEU A 382 5.21 4.17 5.55
C LEU A 382 4.15 3.90 4.47
N SER A 383 3.96 2.63 4.07
CA SER A 383 2.85 2.25 3.19
C SER A 383 1.67 1.73 4.02
N TYR A 384 0.49 2.34 3.93
CA TYR A 384 -0.74 1.81 4.56
C TYR A 384 -1.23 0.53 3.90
N GLY A 385 -0.90 0.36 2.62
CA GLY A 385 -1.34 -0.77 1.82
C GLY A 385 -1.32 -0.39 0.34
N ASN A 386 -1.80 -1.33 -0.48
CA ASN A 386 -2.04 -1.12 -1.91
C ASN A 386 -3.50 -0.71 -2.11
N PHE A 387 -3.89 0.44 -1.56
CA PHE A 387 -5.28 0.90 -1.57
C PHE A 387 -5.53 1.89 -2.71
N SER A 388 -6.72 1.82 -3.30
CA SER A 388 -7.21 2.83 -4.24
C SER A 388 -7.41 4.16 -3.52
N SER A 389 -7.41 5.24 -4.30
CA SER A 389 -7.72 6.59 -3.85
C SER A 389 -9.14 6.66 -3.25
N SER A 390 -10.11 5.91 -3.79
CA SER A 390 -11.46 5.82 -3.22
C SER A 390 -11.47 5.25 -1.79
N HIS A 391 -10.69 4.18 -1.56
CA HIS A 391 -10.51 3.59 -0.24
C HIS A 391 -9.78 4.54 0.73
N LEU A 392 -8.72 5.20 0.27
CA LEU A 392 -7.95 6.15 1.08
C LEU A 392 -8.79 7.35 1.50
N ILE A 393 -9.62 7.90 0.61
CA ILE A 393 -10.56 8.98 0.98
C ILE A 393 -11.58 8.46 1.99
N THR A 394 -12.21 7.33 1.70
CA THR A 394 -13.30 6.80 2.54
C THR A 394 -12.87 6.52 3.97
N PHE A 395 -11.70 5.90 4.17
CA PHE A 395 -11.30 5.38 5.49
C PHE A 395 -10.12 6.09 6.14
N TYR A 396 -9.33 6.85 5.38
CA TYR A 396 -8.18 7.60 5.91
C TYR A 396 -8.29 9.10 5.70
N GLY A 397 -9.16 9.56 4.81
CA GLY A 397 -9.39 10.97 4.58
C GLY A 397 -8.22 11.69 3.92
N PHE A 398 -7.65 11.14 2.85
CA PHE A 398 -6.66 11.85 2.04
C PHE A 398 -6.53 11.25 0.64
N LEU A 399 -5.94 12.03 -0.28
CA LEU A 399 -5.45 11.58 -1.57
C LEU A 399 -3.92 11.53 -1.56
N PRO A 400 -3.30 10.44 -2.05
CA PRO A 400 -1.84 10.36 -2.11
C PRO A 400 -1.28 11.39 -3.10
N GLN A 401 -0.10 11.93 -2.79
CA GLN A 401 0.60 12.82 -3.72
C GLN A 401 1.23 12.02 -4.87
N GLY A 402 0.81 12.32 -6.10
CA GLY A 402 1.25 11.65 -7.32
C GLY A 402 0.19 10.70 -7.87
N ASP A 403 0.54 9.96 -8.93
CA ASP A 403 -0.37 9.00 -9.55
C ASP A 403 -0.33 7.68 -8.78
N ASN A 404 -1.46 7.34 -8.13
CA ASN A 404 -1.58 6.10 -7.37
C ASN A 404 -1.73 4.92 -8.35
N PRO A 405 -0.78 3.96 -8.39
CA PRO A 405 -0.83 2.83 -9.32
C PRO A 405 -1.94 1.83 -8.98
N TYR A 406 -2.63 2.00 -7.85
CA TYR A 406 -3.73 1.14 -7.40
C TYR A 406 -5.11 1.75 -7.69
N ASP A 407 -5.17 2.87 -8.40
CA ASP A 407 -6.44 3.45 -8.82
C ASP A 407 -7.06 2.64 -9.96
N VAL A 408 -8.34 2.32 -9.77
CA VAL A 408 -9.15 1.55 -10.70
C VAL A 408 -10.55 2.14 -10.74
N ILE A 409 -11.22 2.00 -11.89
CA ILE A 409 -12.65 2.27 -12.05
C ILE A 409 -13.31 0.90 -12.26
N PRO A 410 -14.09 0.38 -11.29
CA PRO A 410 -14.82 -0.85 -11.48
C PRO A 410 -15.92 -0.64 -12.51
N LEU A 411 -16.03 -1.55 -13.48
CA LEU A 411 -17.11 -1.61 -14.45
C LEU A 411 -17.94 -2.84 -14.16
N ASP A 412 -19.24 -2.65 -13.95
CA ASP A 412 -20.18 -3.77 -13.90
C ASP A 412 -20.68 -4.02 -15.32
N MET A 413 -20.33 -5.18 -15.87
CA MET A 413 -20.77 -5.60 -17.19
C MET A 413 -21.75 -6.74 -17.00
N ASP A 414 -23.04 -6.47 -17.21
CA ASP A 414 -24.06 -7.51 -17.23
C ASP A 414 -23.76 -8.46 -18.39
N GLY A 415 -23.13 -9.59 -18.09
CA GLY A 415 -22.93 -10.66 -19.05
C GLY A 415 -24.29 -11.19 -19.47
N SER A 416 -24.70 -10.98 -20.72
CA SER A 416 -25.76 -11.79 -21.28
C SER A 416 -25.28 -13.23 -21.26
N ASP A 417 -25.94 -14.12 -20.50
CA ASP A 417 -25.71 -15.57 -20.42
C ASP A 417 -25.91 -16.26 -21.79
N ASN A 418 -25.02 -15.98 -22.73
CA ASN A 418 -24.90 -16.63 -24.02
C ASN A 418 -23.43 -16.50 -24.43
N ASP A 419 -22.57 -17.37 -23.91
CA ASP A 419 -21.67 -18.13 -24.77
C ASP A 419 -20.96 -19.26 -24.01
N SER A 420 -21.19 -20.46 -24.51
CA SER A 420 -20.48 -21.69 -24.14
C SER A 420 -19.01 -21.58 -24.56
N ILE A 421 -18.11 -21.36 -23.59
CA ILE A 421 -16.67 -21.40 -23.81
C ILE A 421 -16.23 -22.85 -24.04
N GLU A 422 -16.22 -23.30 -25.30
CA GLU A 422 -15.43 -24.46 -25.71
C GLU A 422 -13.95 -24.05 -25.80
N ASP A 423 -13.14 -24.65 -24.93
CA ASP A 423 -11.68 -24.69 -24.99
C ASP A 423 -11.20 -25.11 -26.39
N LYS A 424 -10.68 -24.17 -27.20
CA LYS A 424 -10.07 -24.47 -28.49
C LYS A 424 -8.61 -24.09 -28.53
N SER A 425 -7.81 -25.15 -28.65
CA SER A 425 -6.37 -25.20 -28.85
C SER A 425 -5.87 -24.24 -29.94
N LYS A 426 -4.74 -23.58 -29.67
CA LYS A 426 -3.94 -22.85 -30.65
C LYS A 426 -3.51 -23.76 -31.81
N SER A 427 -4.22 -23.71 -32.93
CA SER A 427 -3.70 -24.15 -34.23
C SER A 427 -4.40 -23.45 -35.39
N ASN A 428 -3.59 -22.82 -36.25
CA ASN A 428 -3.86 -22.25 -37.58
C ASN A 428 -5.16 -21.46 -37.76
N TRP A 429 -5.06 -20.14 -37.60
CA TRP A 429 -6.15 -19.21 -37.87
C TRP A 429 -6.36 -19.01 -39.37
N THR A 430 -7.60 -19.12 -39.83
CA THR A 430 -8.02 -18.70 -41.18
C THR A 430 -8.26 -17.19 -41.20
N THR A 431 -8.09 -16.52 -42.35
CA THR A 431 -8.28 -15.06 -42.50
C THR A 431 -9.67 -14.61 -42.04
N HIS A 432 -10.71 -15.41 -42.28
CA HIS A 432 -12.07 -15.13 -41.82
C HIS A 432 -12.24 -15.21 -40.28
N MET A 433 -11.49 -16.07 -39.59
CA MET A 433 -11.50 -16.09 -38.11
C MET A 433 -10.73 -14.91 -37.53
N LEU A 434 -9.68 -14.45 -38.21
CA LEU A 434 -8.97 -13.22 -37.88
C LEU A 434 -9.87 -11.99 -38.06
N GLN A 435 -10.58 -11.89 -39.19
CA GLN A 435 -11.51 -10.79 -39.44
C GLN A 435 -12.61 -10.71 -38.37
N GLY A 436 -13.28 -11.81 -38.06
CA GLY A 436 -14.33 -11.83 -37.04
C GLY A 436 -13.80 -11.45 -35.64
N ASN A 437 -12.58 -11.85 -35.29
CA ASN A 437 -11.96 -11.44 -34.03
C ASN A 437 -11.65 -9.94 -33.99
N LEU A 438 -11.15 -9.36 -35.10
CA LEU A 438 -10.90 -7.93 -35.21
C LEU A 438 -12.20 -7.12 -35.16
N GLU A 439 -13.28 -7.61 -35.76
CA GLU A 439 -14.62 -7.00 -35.68
C GLU A 439 -15.13 -7.00 -34.22
N ASN A 440 -14.97 -8.10 -33.50
CA ASN A 440 -15.31 -8.17 -32.06
C ASN A 440 -14.44 -7.21 -31.22
N GLU A 441 -13.14 -7.11 -31.50
CA GLU A 441 -12.25 -6.15 -30.82
C GLU A 441 -12.68 -4.70 -31.09
N LEU A 442 -13.17 -4.38 -32.29
CA LEU A 442 -13.73 -3.06 -32.58
C LEU A 442 -14.96 -2.77 -31.73
N GLU A 443 -15.91 -3.71 -31.67
CA GLU A 443 -17.14 -3.56 -30.87
C GLU A 443 -16.81 -3.29 -29.40
N VAL A 444 -15.95 -4.12 -28.79
CA VAL A 444 -15.53 -3.95 -27.39
C VAL A 444 -14.87 -2.59 -27.16
N LEU A 445 -13.99 -2.15 -28.06
CA LEU A 445 -13.31 -0.87 -27.92
C LEU A 445 -14.25 0.33 -28.13
N GLU A 446 -15.25 0.22 -29.01
CA GLU A 446 -16.28 1.24 -29.22
C GLU A 446 -17.20 1.36 -28.00
N ASP A 447 -17.62 0.22 -27.42
CA ASP A 447 -18.43 0.17 -26.20
C ASP A 447 -17.69 0.76 -25.00
N LEU A 448 -16.44 0.33 -24.76
CA LEU A 448 -15.62 0.88 -23.68
C LEU A 448 -15.43 2.39 -23.84
N LYS A 449 -15.13 2.85 -25.06
CA LYS A 449 -14.98 4.28 -25.32
C LYS A 449 -16.28 5.03 -24.99
N TYR A 450 -17.42 4.51 -25.43
CA TYR A 450 -18.73 5.11 -25.16
C TYR A 450 -19.00 5.19 -23.65
N ILE A 451 -18.77 4.11 -22.91
CA ILE A 451 -18.94 4.07 -21.45
C ILE A 451 -18.09 5.16 -20.78
N PHE A 452 -16.80 5.24 -21.08
CA PHE A 452 -15.92 6.21 -20.42
C PHE A 452 -16.18 7.66 -20.84
N ASP A 453 -16.61 7.91 -22.07
CA ASP A 453 -17.04 9.26 -22.49
C ASP A 453 -18.31 9.69 -21.75
N ASP A 454 -19.31 8.80 -21.64
CA ASP A 454 -20.53 9.06 -20.87
C ASP A 454 -20.23 9.32 -19.39
N MET A 455 -19.30 8.56 -18.79
CA MET A 455 -18.82 8.81 -17.43
C MET A 455 -18.20 10.21 -17.26
N ILE A 456 -17.41 10.67 -18.23
CA ILE A 456 -16.81 12.02 -18.21
C ILE A 456 -17.93 13.08 -18.27
N ASP A 457 -18.89 12.91 -19.17
CA ASP A 457 -20.01 13.83 -19.35
C ASP A 457 -20.88 13.90 -18.08
N ASN A 458 -21.16 12.76 -17.43
CA ASN A 458 -21.92 12.69 -16.18
C ASN A 458 -21.21 13.37 -15.00
N MET A 459 -19.88 13.38 -14.97
CA MET A 459 -19.11 14.11 -13.96
C MET A 459 -19.19 15.65 -14.14
N GLY A 460 -19.60 16.12 -15.33
CA GLY A 460 -19.88 17.52 -15.63
C GLY A 460 -18.64 18.37 -15.92
N GLU A 461 -18.86 19.55 -16.52
CA GLU A 461 -17.80 20.52 -16.81
C GLU A 461 -17.30 21.19 -15.52
N MET A 462 -15.98 21.37 -15.46
CA MET A 462 -15.31 22.04 -14.36
C MET A 462 -15.30 23.55 -14.59
N ASP A 463 -16.28 24.25 -14.04
CA ASP A 463 -16.18 25.70 -13.96
C ASP A 463 -14.96 26.09 -13.12
N SER A 464 -14.36 27.25 -13.44
CA SER A 464 -13.27 27.82 -12.65
C SER A 464 -13.80 28.30 -11.29
N VAL A 465 -14.03 27.37 -10.38
CA VAL A 465 -14.54 27.67 -9.04
C VAL A 465 -13.39 28.22 -8.20
N ASP A 466 -13.65 29.35 -7.54
CA ASP A 466 -12.75 29.91 -6.54
C ASP A 466 -12.64 28.95 -5.34
N ARG A 467 -11.54 28.20 -5.31
CA ARG A 467 -11.26 27.15 -4.31
C ARG A 467 -10.80 27.71 -2.96
N GLU A 468 -10.56 29.02 -2.85
CA GLU A 468 -10.00 29.61 -1.63
C GLU A 468 -10.91 29.39 -0.42
N ASN A 469 -12.23 29.43 -0.63
CA ASN A 469 -13.23 29.31 0.44
C ASN A 469 -13.72 27.89 0.73
N TRP A 470 -13.27 26.90 -0.03
CA TRP A 470 -13.69 25.52 0.18
C TRP A 470 -13.11 24.95 1.46
N SER A 471 -13.97 24.22 2.17
CA SER A 471 -13.58 23.31 3.24
C SER A 471 -12.65 22.20 2.71
N TRP A 472 -12.07 21.46 3.64
CA TRP A 472 -11.08 20.45 3.32
C TRP A 472 -11.70 19.26 2.55
N ASP A 473 -12.90 18.83 2.95
CA ASP A 473 -13.63 17.73 2.33
C ASP A 473 -14.16 18.10 0.94
N GLU A 474 -14.61 19.35 0.74
CA GLU A 474 -14.96 19.87 -0.59
C GLU A 474 -13.76 19.83 -1.55
N LYS A 475 -12.58 20.27 -1.09
CA LYS A 475 -11.33 20.20 -1.87
C LYS A 475 -10.99 18.75 -2.23
N LEU A 476 -11.05 17.84 -1.25
CA LEU A 476 -10.72 16.44 -1.45
C LEU A 476 -11.70 15.75 -2.42
N ALA A 477 -12.99 16.00 -2.29
CA ALA A 477 -14.02 15.49 -3.19
C ALA A 477 -13.80 15.95 -4.63
N MET A 478 -13.50 17.23 -4.84
CA MET A 478 -13.21 17.76 -6.17
C MET A 478 -11.92 17.21 -6.76
N ASP A 479 -10.86 17.09 -5.96
CA ASP A 479 -9.58 16.53 -6.42
C ASP A 479 -9.72 15.06 -6.82
N PHE A 480 -10.56 14.30 -6.11
CA PHE A 480 -10.92 12.94 -6.50
C PHE A 480 -11.69 12.90 -7.82
N LYS A 481 -12.70 13.76 -7.97
CA LYS A 481 -13.46 13.87 -9.23
C LYS A 481 -12.54 14.18 -10.40
N MET A 482 -11.59 15.11 -10.24
CA MET A 482 -10.55 15.40 -11.23
C MET A 482 -9.67 14.20 -11.55
N GLN A 483 -9.32 13.40 -10.56
CA GLN A 483 -8.56 12.17 -10.78
C GLN A 483 -9.37 11.16 -11.60
N GLN A 484 -10.65 10.96 -11.29
CA GLN A 484 -11.54 10.06 -12.03
C GLN A 484 -11.72 10.48 -13.49
N ILE A 485 -11.95 11.78 -13.75
CA ILE A 485 -12.01 12.31 -15.12
C ILE A 485 -10.71 12.05 -15.88
N ARG A 486 -9.54 12.24 -15.25
CA ARG A 486 -8.25 11.96 -15.89
C ARG A 486 -8.07 10.48 -16.23
N ILE A 487 -8.45 9.57 -15.33
CA ILE A 487 -8.40 8.12 -15.57
C ILE A 487 -9.33 7.76 -16.73
N ALA A 488 -10.61 8.18 -16.68
CA ALA A 488 -11.58 7.93 -17.73
C ALA A 488 -11.12 8.49 -19.09
N SER A 489 -10.57 9.71 -19.11
CA SER A 489 -10.03 10.35 -20.33
C SER A 489 -8.85 9.56 -20.91
N SER A 490 -7.98 9.03 -20.04
CA SER A 490 -6.85 8.18 -20.45
C SER A 490 -7.35 6.87 -21.06
N VAL A 491 -8.36 6.24 -20.48
CA VAL A 491 -8.97 5.03 -21.03
C VAL A 491 -9.65 5.32 -22.37
N SER A 492 -10.50 6.36 -22.48
CA SER A 492 -11.15 6.75 -23.73
C SER A 492 -10.14 7.03 -24.86
N THR A 493 -9.06 7.75 -24.55
CA THR A 493 -7.96 8.00 -25.50
C THR A 493 -7.28 6.70 -25.93
N SER A 494 -7.09 5.76 -25.00
CA SER A 494 -6.46 4.47 -25.29
C SER A 494 -7.36 3.58 -26.14
N CYS A 495 -8.66 3.55 -25.86
CA CYS A 495 -9.67 2.88 -26.69
C CYS A 495 -9.67 3.48 -28.10
N GLN A 496 -9.64 4.80 -28.25
CA GLN A 496 -9.58 5.46 -29.55
C GLN A 496 -8.32 5.10 -30.35
N ASN A 497 -7.17 5.01 -29.68
CA ASN A 497 -5.93 4.55 -30.31
C ASN A 497 -6.03 3.07 -30.73
N GLY A 498 -6.58 2.22 -29.86
CA GLY A 498 -6.88 0.82 -30.16
C GLY A 498 -7.77 0.68 -31.40
N LEU A 499 -8.86 1.43 -31.48
CA LEU A 499 -9.76 1.44 -32.63
C LEU A 499 -9.03 1.77 -33.93
N ASN A 500 -8.13 2.75 -33.91
CA ASN A 500 -7.35 3.11 -35.09
C ASN A 500 -6.40 1.96 -35.51
N ILE A 501 -5.80 1.26 -34.55
CA ILE A 501 -4.93 0.11 -34.82
C ILE A 501 -5.74 -1.03 -35.42
N VAL A 502 -6.85 -1.43 -34.79
CA VAL A 502 -7.69 -2.54 -35.23
C VAL A 502 -8.33 -2.24 -36.60
N LYS A 503 -8.80 -1.00 -36.86
CA LYS A 503 -9.30 -0.58 -38.18
C LYS A 503 -8.23 -0.71 -39.27
N ASN A 504 -6.98 -0.35 -38.96
CA ASN A 504 -5.87 -0.49 -39.90
C ASN A 504 -5.54 -1.96 -40.19
N GLU A 505 -5.54 -2.84 -39.19
CA GLU A 505 -5.32 -4.28 -39.40
C GLU A 505 -6.48 -4.93 -40.15
N LEU A 506 -7.73 -4.57 -39.84
CA LEU A 506 -8.90 -5.05 -40.57
C LEU A 506 -8.83 -4.68 -42.05
N HIS A 507 -8.44 -3.44 -42.37
CA HIS A 507 -8.22 -3.02 -43.76
C HIS A 507 -7.13 -3.84 -44.46
N LYS A 508 -6.07 -4.26 -43.76
CA LYS A 508 -5.03 -5.13 -44.33
C LYS A 508 -5.58 -6.53 -44.60
N CYS A 509 -6.30 -7.13 -43.66
CA CYS A 509 -6.92 -8.45 -43.86
C CYS A 509 -7.87 -8.45 -45.07
N MET A 510 -8.71 -7.41 -45.19
CA MET A 510 -9.62 -7.26 -46.34
C MET A 510 -8.87 -7.04 -47.66
N ALA A 511 -7.71 -6.36 -47.64
CA ALA A 511 -6.89 -6.16 -48.84
C ALA A 511 -6.16 -7.43 -49.30
N GLU A 512 -5.74 -8.29 -48.36
CA GLU A 512 -5.16 -9.60 -48.64
C GLU A 512 -6.19 -10.57 -49.24
N ASP A 513 -7.43 -10.57 -48.73
CA ASP A 513 -8.53 -11.38 -49.29
C ASP A 513 -8.92 -10.99 -50.72
N ILE A 514 -8.65 -9.74 -51.14
CA ILE A 514 -8.88 -9.26 -52.51
C ILE A 514 -7.73 -9.70 -53.46
N GLN A 515 -6.53 -9.96 -52.93
CA GLN A 515 -5.37 -10.33 -53.74
C GLN A 515 -5.20 -11.84 -53.96
N GLY A 516 -5.93 -12.67 -53.21
CA GLY A 516 -6.09 -14.12 -53.47
C GLY A 516 -5.09 -15.00 -52.73
#